data_AF-A0A8K1LI69-F1
#
_entry.id   AF-A0A8K1LI69-F1
#
_cell.length_a   1.000
_cell.length_b   1.000
_cell.length_c   1.000
_cell.angle_alpha   90.00
_cell.angle_beta   90.00
_cell.angle_gamma   90.00
#
_symmetry.space_group_name_H-M   'P 1'
#
loop_
_entity.id
_entity.type
_entity.pdbx_description
1 polymer ?
#
loop_
_entity_poly.entity_id
_entity_poly.type
_entity_poly.pdbx_seq_one_letter_code
_entity_poly.pdbx_strand_id
1 'polypeptide(L)'
;MNSSKSLHKKGSSGQERHQGAGACPGQGTELGKGLEPQERLRELGKGLEPQERLRELGKGLEPQERLRELGKGLEPQERLRELGKGLEPQERLRELGKGLEPQERLRELGKGLEPQERLRELGKGLEPQERLRELGKGLEPQERLRELGKGLEPQERLRELGKGLEPQEGLRELGKGLEPQEGLRELGKGLEPQEGLRELGKGLEPQEGLRELGRG
;
A
#
# COMPACT_ATOMS: atom_id res chain seq x y z
N MET A 1 -19.56 -51.42 14.54
CA MET A 1 -19.36 -51.06 13.12
C MET A 1 -18.38 -49.91 13.06
N ASN A 2 -17.14 -50.21 12.66
CA ASN A 2 -16.13 -49.21 12.35
C ASN A 2 -16.38 -48.67 10.94
N SER A 3 -16.29 -47.35 10.78
CA SER A 3 -15.85 -46.74 9.53
C SER A 3 -15.26 -45.38 9.84
N SER A 4 -13.93 -45.37 9.94
CA SER A 4 -13.05 -44.22 9.90
C SER A 4 -12.94 -43.68 8.47
N LYS A 5 -12.79 -42.36 8.32
CA LYS A 5 -11.86 -41.66 7.39
C LYS A 5 -12.12 -40.13 7.51
N SER A 6 -11.23 -39.35 8.12
CA SER A 6 -9.92 -38.83 7.62
C SER A 6 -10.13 -37.60 6.71
N LEU A 7 -10.01 -36.37 7.22
CA LEU A 7 -8.82 -35.48 7.23
C LEU A 7 -8.67 -34.60 5.98
N HIS A 8 -8.24 -33.34 6.23
CA HIS A 8 -7.52 -32.30 5.44
C HIS A 8 -8.15 -30.93 5.80
N LYS A 9 -7.73 -30.17 6.82
CA LYS A 9 -6.44 -29.51 7.15
C LYS A 9 -5.87 -28.64 6.02
N LYS A 10 -6.05 -27.32 6.15
CA LYS A 10 -5.02 -26.26 6.22
C LYS A 10 -5.70 -24.89 6.02
N GLY A 11 -5.86 -24.13 7.11
CA GLY A 11 -5.91 -22.67 6.98
C GLY A 11 -4.48 -22.22 6.66
N SER A 12 -4.33 -21.39 5.64
CA SER A 12 -3.03 -20.86 5.24
C SER A 12 -2.62 -19.78 6.25
N SER A 13 -2.04 -20.19 7.39
CA SER A 13 -1.36 -19.26 8.28
C SER A 13 -0.06 -18.83 7.58
N GLY A 14 -0.04 -17.59 7.07
CA GLY A 14 1.14 -16.93 6.53
C GLY A 14 2.33 -17.06 7.49
N GLN A 15 3.47 -17.38 6.91
CA GLN A 15 4.67 -17.90 7.56
C GLN A 15 5.48 -16.76 8.21
N GLU A 16 5.62 -16.73 9.54
CA GLU A 16 6.66 -15.89 10.19
C GLU A 16 8.04 -16.39 9.77
N ARG A 17 8.81 -15.56 9.05
CA ARG A 17 10.23 -15.82 8.76
C ARG A 17 11.09 -14.73 9.37
N HIS A 18 12.05 -15.15 10.19
CA HIS A 18 13.17 -14.32 10.60
C HIS A 18 14.42 -14.76 9.84
N GLN A 19 15.15 -13.75 9.34
CA GLN A 19 16.50 -13.75 8.74
C GLN A 19 16.57 -13.89 7.21
N GLY A 20 17.07 -12.84 6.56
CA GLY A 20 18.16 -12.94 5.59
C GLY A 20 17.80 -13.27 4.15
N ALA A 21 17.83 -12.26 3.28
CA ALA A 21 17.92 -12.31 1.82
C ALA A 21 16.76 -12.99 1.05
N GLY A 22 16.01 -12.17 0.30
CA GLY A 22 15.23 -12.60 -0.87
C GLY A 22 14.02 -13.48 -0.56
N ALA A 23 13.20 -13.11 0.43
CA ALA A 23 11.89 -13.72 0.59
C ALA A 23 10.94 -13.15 -0.47
N CYS A 24 10.62 -13.92 -1.50
CA CYS A 24 9.41 -13.71 -2.29
C CYS A 24 8.28 -14.53 -1.64
N PRO A 25 7.30 -13.94 -0.93
CA PRO A 25 5.97 -14.52 -0.93
C PRO A 25 5.36 -14.30 -2.34
N GLY A 26 4.42 -15.11 -2.78
CA GLY A 26 3.02 -14.82 -2.50
C GLY A 26 2.30 -14.51 -3.82
N GLN A 27 2.38 -15.42 -4.79
CA GLN A 27 1.35 -15.48 -5.83
C GLN A 27 0.19 -16.27 -5.25
N GLY A 28 -0.92 -15.59 -4.98
CA GLY A 28 -2.11 -16.19 -4.39
C GLY A 28 -3.32 -15.94 -5.26
N THR A 29 -4.13 -16.97 -5.49
CA THR A 29 -5.50 -16.79 -5.97
C THR A 29 -6.41 -17.62 -5.11
N GLU A 30 -7.33 -17.00 -4.38
CA GLU A 30 -8.35 -17.70 -3.62
C GLU A 30 -9.76 -17.36 -4.15
N LEU A 31 -10.68 -18.29 -3.83
CA LEU A 31 -12.07 -18.27 -4.26
C LEU A 31 -12.95 -18.48 -3.02
N GLY A 32 -13.68 -17.44 -2.61
CA GLY A 32 -14.83 -17.53 -1.71
C GLY A 32 -14.55 -17.45 -0.21
N LYS A 33 -13.29 -17.48 0.23
CA LYS A 33 -12.88 -17.20 1.62
C LYS A 33 -11.89 -16.04 1.56
N GLY A 34 -12.06 -15.04 2.43
CA GLY A 34 -11.18 -13.87 2.45
C GLY A 34 -9.71 -14.27 2.68
N LEU A 35 -8.82 -13.46 2.12
CA LEU A 35 -7.37 -13.64 2.15
C LEU A 35 -6.73 -12.64 3.11
N GLU A 36 -6.04 -13.13 4.13
CA GLU A 36 -5.37 -12.30 5.15
C GLU A 36 -3.88 -12.68 5.31
N PRO A 37 -3.04 -12.56 4.25
CA PRO A 37 -1.63 -12.86 4.39
C PRO A 37 -0.93 -11.83 5.26
N GLN A 38 0.11 -12.28 5.96
CA GLN A 38 0.90 -11.43 6.83
C GLN A 38 2.37 -11.65 6.54
N GLU A 39 3.08 -10.56 6.26
CA GLU A 39 4.52 -10.56 6.06
C GLU A 39 5.21 -9.65 7.07
N ARG A 40 6.31 -10.16 7.63
CA ARG A 40 7.18 -9.41 8.53
C ARG A 40 8.62 -9.74 8.20
N LEU A 41 9.33 -8.81 7.57
CA LEU A 41 10.75 -8.97 7.28
C LEU A 41 11.58 -7.95 8.05
N ARG A 42 12.78 -8.38 8.40
CA ARG A 42 13.82 -7.51 8.94
C ARG A 42 15.16 -7.93 8.37
N GLU A 43 15.86 -7.00 7.76
CA GLU A 43 17.16 -7.23 7.13
C GLU A 43 18.21 -6.26 7.68
N LEU A 44 19.45 -6.73 7.65
CA LEU A 44 20.63 -5.94 7.94
C LEU A 44 21.64 -6.18 6.80
N GLY A 45 21.86 -5.18 5.95
CA GLY A 45 22.90 -5.25 4.94
C GLY A 45 22.46 -4.85 3.53
N LYS A 46 22.18 -5.85 2.69
CA LYS A 46 21.78 -5.64 1.28
C LYS A 46 20.26 -5.63 1.20
N GLY A 47 19.71 -4.71 0.41
CA GLY A 47 18.31 -4.30 0.38
C GLY A 47 17.26 -5.42 0.41
N LEU A 48 16.05 -5.04 0.83
CA LEU A 48 14.84 -5.87 0.80
C LEU A 48 13.93 -5.49 -0.37
N GLU A 49 13.60 -6.48 -1.20
CA GLU A 49 12.73 -6.30 -2.38
C GLU A 49 11.61 -7.37 -2.39
N PRO A 50 10.72 -7.43 -1.38
CA PRO A 50 9.62 -8.38 -1.42
C PRO A 50 8.61 -8.01 -2.51
N GLN A 51 7.93 -9.03 -3.02
CA GLN A 51 6.94 -8.85 -4.07
C GLN A 51 5.71 -9.66 -3.73
N GLU A 52 4.54 -9.03 -3.72
CA GLU A 52 3.28 -9.70 -3.45
C GLU A 52 2.29 -9.50 -4.60
N ARG A 53 1.62 -10.59 -4.98
CA ARG A 53 0.60 -10.60 -6.02
C ARG A 53 -0.57 -11.47 -5.63
N LEU A 54 -1.62 -10.85 -5.12
CA LEU A 54 -2.82 -11.55 -4.70
C LEU A 54 -4.00 -11.22 -5.60
N ARG A 55 -4.84 -12.23 -5.76
CA ARG A 55 -6.14 -12.07 -6.39
C ARG A 55 -7.20 -12.78 -5.56
N GLU A 56 -8.23 -12.06 -5.17
CA GLU A 56 -9.38 -12.64 -4.47
C GLU A 56 -10.65 -12.51 -5.29
N LEU A 57 -11.46 -13.57 -5.26
CA LEU A 57 -12.85 -13.56 -5.70
C LEU A 57 -13.73 -13.95 -4.51
N GLY A 58 -14.26 -12.97 -3.78
CA GLY A 58 -14.88 -13.33 -2.51
C GLY A 58 -15.28 -12.17 -1.62
N LYS A 59 -14.84 -12.26 -0.37
CA LYS A 59 -15.38 -11.48 0.75
C LYS A 59 -14.38 -10.52 1.38
N GLY A 60 -13.17 -10.39 0.85
CA GLY A 60 -12.17 -9.47 1.34
C GLY A 60 -10.73 -9.95 1.15
N LEU A 61 -9.83 -9.01 0.92
CA LEU A 61 -8.39 -9.21 0.77
C LEU A 61 -7.67 -8.18 1.67
N GLU A 62 -7.10 -8.66 2.77
CA GLU A 62 -6.55 -7.86 3.87
C GLU A 62 -5.07 -8.22 4.15
N PRO A 63 -4.14 -8.02 3.20
CA PRO A 63 -2.73 -8.28 3.44
C PRO A 63 -2.15 -7.29 4.45
N GLN A 64 -1.21 -7.76 5.27
CA GLN A 64 -0.49 -6.91 6.21
C GLN A 64 1.01 -7.11 6.06
N GLU A 65 1.71 -6.04 5.68
CA GLU A 65 3.15 -6.04 5.53
C GLU A 65 3.84 -5.15 6.58
N ARG A 66 4.93 -5.66 7.16
CA ARG A 66 5.81 -4.89 8.05
C ARG A 66 7.26 -5.18 7.74
N LEU A 67 7.91 -4.28 7.03
CA LEU A 67 9.31 -4.41 6.68
C LEU A 67 10.19 -3.44 7.46
N ARG A 68 11.38 -3.91 7.80
CA ARG A 68 12.43 -3.09 8.41
C ARG A 68 13.78 -3.36 7.79
N GLU A 69 14.33 -2.35 7.14
CA GLU A 69 15.66 -2.39 6.53
C GLU A 69 16.65 -1.55 7.36
N LEU A 70 17.84 -2.09 7.60
CA LEU A 70 19.02 -1.31 7.98
C LEU A 70 20.09 -1.58 6.93
N GLY A 71 20.19 -0.72 5.93
CA GLY A 71 20.88 -1.12 4.71
C GLY A 71 20.85 -0.10 3.59
N LYS A 72 20.70 -0.61 2.36
CA LYS A 72 20.90 0.16 1.14
C LYS A 72 19.61 0.45 0.36
N GLY A 73 18.48 -0.11 0.76
CA GLY A 73 17.19 0.17 0.14
C GLY A 73 16.11 -0.82 0.54
N LEU A 74 14.87 -0.36 0.54
CA LEU A 74 13.67 -1.14 0.80
C LEU A 74 12.65 -0.85 -0.31
N GLU A 75 12.47 -1.83 -1.22
CA GLU A 75 11.69 -1.66 -2.46
C GLU A 75 10.59 -2.73 -2.59
N PRO A 76 9.58 -2.75 -1.70
CA PRO A 76 8.47 -3.69 -1.84
C PRO A 76 7.60 -3.36 -3.06
N GLN A 77 7.03 -4.40 -3.66
CA GLN A 77 6.08 -4.25 -4.76
C GLN A 77 4.83 -5.05 -4.50
N GLU A 78 3.70 -4.37 -4.37
CA GLU A 78 2.41 -4.98 -4.15
C GLU A 78 1.49 -4.83 -5.38
N ARG A 79 0.81 -5.92 -5.73
CA ARG A 79 -0.25 -5.89 -6.74
C ARG A 79 -1.42 -6.73 -6.30
N LEU A 80 -2.44 -6.07 -5.77
CA LEU A 80 -3.65 -6.71 -5.31
C LEU A 80 -4.81 -6.48 -6.27
N ARG A 81 -5.64 -7.52 -6.40
CA ARG A 81 -6.90 -7.42 -7.11
C ARG A 81 -7.99 -8.15 -6.36
N GLU A 82 -9.08 -7.47 -6.10
CA GLU A 82 -10.27 -8.12 -5.57
C GLU A 82 -11.48 -7.88 -6.47
N LEU A 83 -12.28 -8.94 -6.58
CA LEU A 83 -13.64 -8.90 -7.09
C LEU A 83 -14.54 -9.37 -5.95
N GLY A 84 -15.10 -8.43 -5.20
CA GLY A 84 -15.68 -8.79 -3.91
C GLY A 84 -16.18 -7.62 -3.07
N LYS A 85 -15.77 -7.63 -1.81
CA LYS A 85 -16.21 -6.70 -0.78
C LYS A 85 -15.02 -6.42 0.14
N GLY A 86 -14.12 -5.56 -0.30
CA GLY A 86 -13.18 -4.90 0.59
C GLY A 86 -11.74 -5.32 0.39
N LEU A 87 -10.97 -4.44 -0.22
CA LEU A 87 -9.52 -4.54 -0.33
C LEU A 87 -8.87 -3.59 0.68
N GLU A 88 -8.32 -4.14 1.76
CA GLU A 88 -7.83 -3.39 2.93
C GLU A 88 -6.35 -3.72 3.27
N PRO A 89 -5.39 -3.45 2.36
CA PRO A 89 -3.99 -3.69 2.67
C PRO A 89 -3.46 -2.72 3.73
N GLN A 90 -2.53 -3.22 4.55
CA GLN A 90 -1.86 -2.41 5.56
C GLN A 90 -0.35 -2.57 5.50
N GLU A 91 0.35 -1.52 5.10
CA GLU A 91 1.81 -1.50 5.03
C GLU A 91 2.43 -0.64 6.14
N ARG A 92 3.54 -1.15 6.70
CA ARG A 92 4.38 -0.39 7.64
C ARG A 92 5.84 -0.63 7.33
N LEU A 93 6.42 0.28 6.57
CA LEU A 93 7.79 0.18 6.14
C LEU A 93 8.67 1.14 6.93
N ARG A 94 9.86 0.66 7.29
CA ARG A 94 10.87 1.49 7.93
C ARG A 94 12.22 1.17 7.36
N GLU A 95 12.91 2.21 6.94
CA GLU A 95 14.30 2.09 6.56
C GLU A 95 15.17 3.05 7.38
N LEU A 96 16.40 2.61 7.57
CA LEU A 96 17.52 3.40 8.03
C LEU A 96 18.63 3.16 7.01
N GLY A 97 18.71 4.01 5.98
CA GLY A 97 19.46 3.64 4.79
C GLY A 97 19.51 4.70 3.70
N LYS A 98 19.23 4.28 2.47
CA LYS A 98 19.48 5.03 1.24
C LYS A 98 18.36 4.89 0.20
N GLY A 99 17.15 4.51 0.58
CA GLY A 99 16.01 4.61 -0.34
C GLY A 99 14.87 3.67 -0.01
N LEU A 100 13.75 4.26 0.43
CA LEU A 100 12.49 3.55 0.63
C LEU A 100 11.57 3.83 -0.56
N GLU A 101 11.41 2.85 -1.45
CA GLU A 101 10.72 2.99 -2.75
C GLU A 101 9.61 1.93 -2.93
N PRO A 102 8.54 1.94 -2.11
CA PRO A 102 7.43 1.01 -2.28
C PRO A 102 6.62 1.32 -3.53
N GLN A 103 6.08 0.28 -4.15
CA GLN A 103 5.19 0.41 -5.31
C GLN A 103 3.93 -0.42 -5.13
N GLU A 104 2.80 0.25 -4.94
CA GLU A 104 1.50 -0.38 -4.82
C GLU A 104 0.64 -0.22 -6.08
N ARG A 105 -0.10 -1.29 -6.42
CA ARG A 105 -1.14 -1.25 -7.46
C ARG A 105 -2.34 -2.05 -7.04
N LEU A 106 -3.33 -1.35 -6.53
CA LEU A 106 -4.55 -1.95 -6.01
C LEU A 106 -5.71 -1.77 -6.98
N ARG A 107 -6.53 -2.80 -7.10
CA ARG A 107 -7.76 -2.76 -7.89
C ARG A 107 -8.87 -3.50 -7.18
N GLU A 108 -9.91 -2.76 -6.84
CA GLU A 108 -11.16 -3.31 -6.32
C GLU A 108 -12.23 -3.23 -7.45
N LEU A 109 -13.04 -4.28 -7.53
CA LEU A 109 -14.30 -4.27 -8.26
C LEU A 109 -15.35 -4.77 -7.29
N GLY A 110 -15.97 -3.84 -6.55
CA GLY A 110 -16.75 -4.25 -5.41
C GLY A 110 -17.20 -3.11 -4.54
N LYS A 111 -16.78 -3.16 -3.28
CA LYS A 111 -17.13 -2.19 -2.26
C LYS A 111 -15.95 -2.06 -1.32
N GLY A 112 -15.32 -0.90 -1.32
CA GLY A 112 -14.28 -0.53 -0.37
C GLY A 112 -12.90 -0.88 -0.88
N LEU A 113 -12.13 0.15 -1.13
CA LEU A 113 -10.67 0.08 -1.27
C LEU A 113 -10.09 1.04 -0.22
N GLU A 114 -9.56 0.47 0.86
CA GLU A 114 -9.13 1.21 2.06
C GLU A 114 -7.67 0.88 2.44
N PRO A 115 -6.69 1.17 1.57
CA PRO A 115 -5.29 0.93 1.89
C PRO A 115 -4.80 1.87 3.00
N GLN A 116 -3.90 1.35 3.83
CA GLN A 116 -3.26 2.14 4.88
C GLN A 116 -1.75 1.98 4.86
N GLU A 117 -1.06 3.02 4.41
CA GLU A 117 0.39 3.06 4.39
C GLU A 117 0.96 3.90 5.55
N ARG A 118 2.08 3.41 6.10
CA ARG A 118 2.92 4.16 7.06
C ARG A 118 4.38 3.94 6.74
N LEU A 119 4.97 4.92 6.07
CA LEU A 119 6.35 4.87 5.65
C LEU A 119 7.22 5.79 6.49
N ARG A 120 8.40 5.29 6.84
CA ARG A 120 9.39 6.10 7.53
C ARG A 120 10.78 5.80 7.03
N GLU A 121 11.42 6.81 6.49
CA GLU A 121 12.83 6.77 6.14
C GLU A 121 13.67 7.62 7.11
N LEU A 122 14.89 7.14 7.34
CA LEU A 122 15.95 7.89 8.01
C LEU A 122 17.20 7.72 7.16
N GLY A 123 17.37 8.62 6.20
CA GLY A 123 18.41 8.41 5.21
C GLY A 123 18.32 9.36 4.05
N LYS A 124 18.06 8.80 2.88
CA LYS A 124 17.94 9.55 1.63
C LYS A 124 16.91 8.83 0.77
N GLY A 125 15.89 9.57 0.33
CA GLY A 125 14.91 9.09 -0.63
C GLY A 125 13.78 8.31 0.04
N LEU A 126 12.61 8.92 0.05
CA LEU A 126 11.34 8.25 0.28
C LEU A 126 10.46 8.54 -0.94
N GLU A 127 10.32 7.55 -1.81
CA GLU A 127 9.69 7.69 -3.14
C GLU A 127 8.58 6.66 -3.36
N PRO A 128 7.50 6.68 -2.55
CA PRO A 128 6.39 5.75 -2.75
C PRO A 128 5.62 6.06 -4.04
N GLN A 129 5.15 4.99 -4.69
CA GLN A 129 4.31 5.10 -5.88
C GLN A 129 3.04 4.27 -5.73
N GLU A 130 1.92 4.97 -5.59
CA GLU A 130 0.61 4.36 -5.43
C GLU A 130 -0.26 4.52 -6.69
N ARG A 131 -0.99 3.44 -7.02
CA ARG A 131 -2.03 3.48 -8.08
C ARG A 131 -3.24 2.68 -7.68
N LEU A 132 -4.26 3.40 -7.23
CA LEU A 132 -5.49 2.81 -6.75
C LEU A 132 -6.61 2.99 -7.77
N ARG A 133 -7.40 1.93 -7.95
CA ARG A 133 -8.59 1.98 -8.79
C ARG A 133 -9.72 1.23 -8.12
N GLU A 134 -10.79 1.94 -7.87
CA GLU A 134 -12.05 1.34 -7.43
C GLU A 134 -13.10 1.48 -8.55
N LEU A 135 -13.89 0.43 -8.69
CA LEU A 135 -15.09 0.38 -9.51
C LEU A 135 -16.21 -0.13 -8.62
N GLY A 136 -16.85 0.79 -7.91
CA GLY A 136 -17.75 0.39 -6.86
C GLY A 136 -18.18 1.54 -5.98
N LYS A 137 -17.80 1.45 -4.71
CA LYS A 137 -18.13 2.43 -3.68
C LYS A 137 -17.01 2.47 -2.67
N GLY A 138 -16.49 3.66 -2.42
CA GLY A 138 -15.52 3.93 -1.37
C GLY A 138 -14.10 3.62 -1.83
N LEU A 139 -13.35 4.69 -2.08
CA LEU A 139 -11.90 4.69 -2.18
C LEU A 139 -11.37 5.63 -1.11
N GLU A 140 -10.83 5.08 -0.03
CA GLU A 140 -10.45 5.81 1.19
C GLU A 140 -9.00 5.50 1.60
N PRO A 141 -7.99 5.84 0.77
CA PRO A 141 -6.60 5.60 1.12
C PRO A 141 -6.14 6.50 2.26
N GLN A 142 -5.27 5.96 3.11
CA GLN A 142 -4.66 6.70 4.22
C GLN A 142 -3.15 6.53 4.22
N GLU A 143 -2.45 7.60 3.86
CA GLU A 143 -1.00 7.64 3.78
C GLU A 143 -0.39 8.50 4.89
N ARG A 144 0.71 8.01 5.47
CA ARG A 144 1.53 8.77 6.42
C ARG A 144 3.00 8.56 6.12
N LEU A 145 3.61 9.57 5.53
CA LEU A 145 5.02 9.54 5.11
C LEU A 145 5.86 10.44 6.00
N ARG A 146 6.99 9.91 6.46
CA ARG A 146 7.94 10.68 7.23
C ARG A 146 9.36 10.43 6.78
N GLU A 147 10.00 11.49 6.32
CA GLU A 147 11.41 11.47 5.97
C GLU A 147 12.24 12.33 6.95
N LEU A 148 13.39 11.79 7.34
CA LEU A 148 14.44 12.51 8.07
C LEU A 148 15.72 12.35 7.28
N GLY A 149 16.00 13.31 6.40
CA GLY A 149 17.04 13.12 5.41
C GLY A 149 16.91 14.10 4.25
N LYS A 150 16.75 13.54 3.05
CA LYS A 150 16.64 14.31 1.81
C LYS A 150 15.76 13.54 0.83
N GLY A 151 14.80 14.24 0.23
CA GLY A 151 13.95 13.69 -0.82
C GLY A 151 12.79 12.91 -0.25
N LEU A 152 11.61 13.52 -0.28
CA LEU A 152 10.31 12.93 -0.08
C LEU A 152 9.49 13.24 -1.34
N GLU A 153 9.34 12.26 -2.22
CA GLU A 153 8.75 12.42 -3.57
C GLU A 153 7.62 11.40 -3.80
N PRO A 154 6.51 11.48 -3.03
CA PRO A 154 5.39 10.56 -3.21
C PRO A 154 4.65 10.82 -4.53
N GLN A 155 4.20 9.74 -5.16
CA GLN A 155 3.40 9.80 -6.39
C GLN A 155 2.14 8.96 -6.27
N GLU A 156 0.99 9.62 -6.18
CA GLU A 156 -0.30 8.96 -6.01
C GLU A 156 -1.19 9.17 -7.24
N ARG A 157 -1.91 8.11 -7.64
CA ARG A 157 -2.94 8.21 -8.68
C ARG A 157 -4.18 7.43 -8.28
N LEU A 158 -5.22 8.17 -7.93
CA LEU A 158 -6.51 7.62 -7.55
C LEU A 158 -7.52 7.74 -8.67
N ARG A 159 -8.25 6.66 -8.88
CA ARG A 159 -9.37 6.66 -9.81
C ARG A 159 -10.55 5.92 -9.22
N GLU A 160 -11.61 6.68 -8.96
CA GLU A 160 -12.89 6.12 -8.54
C GLU A 160 -13.92 6.20 -9.67
N LEU A 161 -14.61 5.08 -9.91
CA LEU A 161 -15.79 5.01 -10.76
C LEU A 161 -16.94 4.47 -9.92
N GLY A 162 -17.67 5.39 -9.29
CA GLY A 162 -18.56 5.00 -8.23
C GLY A 162 -18.99 6.17 -7.36
N LYS A 163 -18.76 6.05 -6.06
CA LYS A 163 -19.12 7.07 -5.07
C LYS A 163 -18.14 6.99 -3.91
N GLY A 164 -17.67 8.14 -3.45
CA GLY A 164 -16.79 8.26 -2.30
C GLY A 164 -15.33 8.06 -2.71
N LEU A 165 -14.62 9.16 -2.84
CA LEU A 165 -13.18 9.26 -2.96
C LEU A 165 -12.69 10.20 -1.85
N GLU A 166 -12.15 9.63 -0.78
CA GLU A 166 -11.80 10.35 0.45
C GLU A 166 -10.34 10.07 0.86
N PRO A 167 -9.35 10.51 0.06
CA PRO A 167 -7.95 10.29 0.41
C PRO A 167 -7.51 11.14 1.59
N GLN A 168 -6.66 10.56 2.44
CA GLN A 168 -6.05 11.25 3.58
C GLN A 168 -4.53 11.08 3.56
N GLU A 169 -3.81 12.16 3.31
CA GLU A 169 -2.36 12.16 3.21
C GLU A 169 -1.72 13.04 4.30
N GLY A 170 -0.67 12.52 4.93
CA GLY A 170 0.13 13.25 5.90
C GLY A 170 1.62 13.14 5.61
N LEU A 171 2.21 14.21 5.09
CA LEU A 171 3.62 14.27 4.71
C LEU A 171 4.44 15.10 5.69
N ARG A 172 5.53 14.52 6.17
CA ARG A 172 6.46 15.21 7.07
C ARG A 172 7.91 15.00 6.66
N GLU A 173 8.54 16.07 6.20
CA GLU A 173 9.96 16.09 5.93
C GLU A 173 10.73 16.93 6.97
N LEU A 174 11.84 16.37 7.46
CA LEU A 174 12.86 17.10 8.19
C LEU A 174 14.17 16.96 7.41
N GLY A 175 14.44 17.91 6.52
CA GLY A 175 15.40 17.66 5.45
C GLY A 175 15.43 18.72 4.37
N LYS A 176 15.45 18.27 3.11
CA LYS A 176 15.39 19.07 1.90
C LYS A 176 14.76 18.23 0.79
N GLY A 177 13.77 18.81 0.12
CA GLY A 177 13.14 18.22 -1.06
C GLY A 177 11.86 17.46 -0.69
N LEU A 178 10.74 18.16 -0.73
CA LEU A 178 9.38 17.64 -0.63
C LEU A 178 8.66 17.93 -1.94
N GLU A 179 8.46 16.91 -2.76
CA GLU A 179 7.90 17.03 -4.12
C GLU A 179 6.74 16.06 -4.34
N PRO A 180 5.60 16.22 -3.63
CA PRO A 180 4.45 15.33 -3.79
C PRO A 180 3.76 15.54 -5.14
N GLN A 181 3.32 14.44 -5.76
CA GLN A 181 2.55 14.44 -6.99
C GLN A 181 1.27 13.62 -6.84
N GLU A 182 0.12 14.30 -6.82
CA GLU A 182 -1.19 13.66 -6.64
C GLU A 182 -2.06 13.82 -7.88
N GLY A 183 -2.73 12.74 -8.29
CA GLY A 183 -3.70 12.75 -9.39
C GLY A 183 -5.01 12.06 -9.01
N LEU A 184 -6.04 12.85 -8.69
CA LEU A 184 -7.36 12.35 -8.35
C LEU A 184 -8.33 12.44 -9.53
N ARG A 185 -9.01 11.32 -9.80
CA ARG A 185 -10.04 11.27 -10.83
C ARG A 185 -11.28 10.54 -10.35
N GLU A 186 -12.36 11.29 -10.17
CA GLU A 186 -13.67 10.72 -9.85
C GLU A 186 -14.60 10.78 -11.06
N LEU A 187 -15.29 9.67 -11.33
CA LEU A 187 -16.47 9.64 -12.18
C LEU A 187 -17.63 9.11 -11.32
N GLY A 188 -18.29 10.03 -10.62
CA GLY A 188 -19.11 9.69 -9.47
C GLY A 188 -19.65 10.91 -8.74
N LYS A 189 -19.82 10.77 -7.43
CA LYS A 189 -20.12 11.84 -6.48
C LYS A 189 -19.42 11.54 -5.15
N GLY A 190 -18.81 12.56 -4.56
CA GLY A 190 -18.24 12.52 -3.22
C GLY A 190 -16.72 12.48 -3.25
N LEU A 191 -16.10 13.59 -3.64
CA LEU A 191 -14.65 13.81 -3.58
C LEU A 191 -14.32 14.69 -2.37
N GLU A 192 -13.64 14.13 -1.38
CA GLU A 192 -13.29 14.81 -0.13
C GLU A 192 -11.82 14.54 0.30
N PRO A 193 -10.82 15.10 -0.42
CA PRO A 193 -9.41 14.92 -0.08
C PRO A 193 -9.00 15.71 1.17
N GLN A 194 -8.11 15.13 1.98
CA GLN A 194 -7.50 15.77 3.14
C GLN A 194 -5.98 15.61 3.11
N GLU A 195 -5.25 16.72 3.03
CA GLU A 195 -3.79 16.71 2.96
C GLU A 195 -3.17 17.52 4.11
N GLY A 196 -2.08 17.00 4.68
CA GLY A 196 -1.28 17.66 5.70
C GLY A 196 0.20 17.64 5.37
N LEU A 197 0.73 18.73 4.80
CA LEU A 197 2.14 18.91 4.51
C LEU A 197 2.90 19.62 5.64
N ARG A 198 4.05 19.07 6.04
CA ARG A 198 4.97 19.73 6.97
C ARG A 198 6.43 19.53 6.57
N GLU A 199 7.04 20.59 6.06
CA GLU A 199 8.47 20.66 5.82
C GLU A 199 9.18 21.42 6.96
N LEU A 200 10.31 20.89 7.43
CA LEU A 200 11.29 21.65 8.20
C LEU A 200 12.63 21.54 7.47
N GLY A 201 12.82 22.42 6.49
CA GLY A 201 13.84 22.24 5.45
C GLY A 201 13.87 23.38 4.44
N LYS A 202 14.34 23.07 3.22
CA LYS A 202 14.17 23.89 2.03
C LYS A 202 13.81 22.99 0.85
N GLY A 203 12.83 23.42 0.05
CA GLY A 203 12.48 22.81 -1.23
C GLY A 203 11.16 22.08 -1.13
N LEU A 204 10.05 22.81 -1.32
CA LEU A 204 8.69 22.29 -1.37
C LEU A 204 8.11 22.60 -2.76
N GLU A 205 7.77 21.57 -3.53
CA GLU A 205 7.24 21.68 -4.89
C GLU A 205 6.08 20.68 -5.13
N PRO A 206 4.88 20.92 -4.57
CA PRO A 206 3.72 20.06 -4.77
C PRO A 206 3.10 20.19 -6.16
N GLN A 207 2.59 19.08 -6.70
CA GLN A 207 1.85 19.02 -7.96
C GLN A 207 0.55 18.23 -7.79
N GLU A 208 -0.59 18.89 -7.93
CA GLU A 208 -1.91 18.28 -7.77
C GLU A 208 -2.72 18.35 -9.06
N GLY A 209 -3.43 17.27 -9.38
CA GLY A 209 -4.33 17.17 -10.53
C GLY A 209 -5.68 16.57 -10.14
N LEU A 210 -6.68 17.42 -9.92
CA LEU A 210 -8.05 17.00 -9.59
C LEU A 210 -8.96 17.03 -10.82
N ARG A 211 -9.66 15.92 -11.08
CA ARG A 211 -10.70 15.85 -12.12
C ARG A 211 -11.94 15.12 -11.64
N GLU A 212 -12.97 15.89 -11.35
CA GLU A 212 -14.33 15.40 -11.16
C GLU A 212 -15.08 15.43 -12.50
N LEU A 213 -15.64 14.30 -12.91
CA LEU A 213 -16.50 14.21 -14.08
C LEU A 213 -17.92 13.87 -13.63
N GLY A 214 -18.71 14.89 -13.33
CA GLY A 214 -20.14 14.73 -13.08
C GLY A 214 -20.92 14.38 -14.35
N ARG A 215 -21.95 13.53 -14.22
CA ARG A 215 -23.12 13.55 -15.11
C ARG A 215 -24.40 13.60 -14.26
N GLY A 216 -25.38 14.32 -14.83
CA GLY A 216 -26.71 14.65 -14.30
C GLY A 216 -27.47 13.53 -13.64
#